data_AF-A0A1I8EEL5-F1
#
_entry.id   AF-A0A1I8EEL5-F1
#
_cell.length_a   1.000
_cell.length_b   1.000
_cell.length_c   1.000
_cell.angle_alpha   90.00
_cell.angle_beta   90.00
_cell.angle_gamma   90.00
#
_symmetry.space_group_name_H-M   'P 1'
#
loop_
_entity.id
_entity.type
_entity.pdbx_description
1 polymer ?
#
loop_
_entity_poly.entity_id
_entity_poly.type
_entity_poly.pdbx_seq_one_letter_code
_entity_poly.pdbx_strand_id
1 'polypeptide(L)'
;MSMLQQILDQMFVDPEILEALDEEQKQILFIKMREEQVKRWKNFEEKRDQEDKPQSSKPKNNSRRVRWLKGEDGKDWVWVMGEHKDDLTIEQITEKRAYEEARELAEKEMLENQALQVEAEVLEKFW
;
A
#
# COMPACT_ATOMS: atom_id res chain seq x y z
N MET A 1 -12.57 -9.67 -38.69
CA MET A 1 -11.63 -9.85 -37.55
C MET A 1 -12.02 -11.12 -36.83
N SER A 2 -11.05 -11.92 -36.38
CA SER A 2 -11.36 -13.11 -35.58
C SER A 2 -11.89 -12.70 -34.21
N MET A 3 -12.84 -13.46 -33.67
CA MET A 3 -13.42 -13.25 -32.34
C MET A 3 -12.35 -13.18 -31.24
N LEU A 4 -11.32 -14.04 -31.33
CA LEU A 4 -10.17 -14.02 -30.43
C LEU A 4 -9.40 -12.70 -30.48
N GLN A 5 -9.32 -12.08 -31.66
CA GLN A 5 -8.59 -10.82 -31.83
C GLN A 5 -9.36 -9.66 -31.18
N GLN A 6 -10.69 -9.66 -31.25
CA GLN A 6 -11.53 -8.67 -30.55
C GLN A 6 -11.35 -8.75 -29.04
N ILE A 7 -11.30 -9.97 -28.50
CA ILE A 7 -11.03 -10.23 -27.08
C ILE A 7 -9.65 -9.71 -26.66
N LEU A 8 -8.60 -10.01 -27.44
CA LEU A 8 -7.24 -9.54 -27.13
C LEU A 8 -7.10 -8.02 -27.26
N ASP A 9 -7.83 -7.40 -28.20
CA ASP A 9 -7.86 -5.95 -28.36
C ASP A 9 -8.54 -5.26 -27.16
N GLN A 10 -9.72 -5.75 -26.75
CA GLN A 10 -10.48 -5.21 -25.63
C GLN A 10 -9.98 -5.66 -24.25
N MET A 11 -9.14 -6.70 -24.20
CA MET A 11 -8.67 -7.35 -22.96
C MET A 11 -9.82 -7.84 -22.06
N PHE A 12 -10.98 -8.12 -22.65
CA PHE A 12 -12.21 -8.52 -21.96
C PHE A 12 -12.83 -9.72 -22.68
N VAL A 13 -13.40 -10.64 -21.90
CA VAL A 13 -14.07 -11.85 -22.38
C VAL A 13 -15.43 -11.93 -21.69
N ASP A 14 -16.50 -12.12 -22.46
CA ASP A 14 -17.82 -12.36 -21.88
C ASP A 14 -17.86 -13.69 -21.12
N PRO A 15 -18.46 -13.76 -19.92
CA PRO A 15 -18.50 -14.98 -19.11
C PRO A 15 -19.13 -16.18 -19.83
N GLU A 16 -20.18 -15.97 -20.61
CA GLU A 16 -20.87 -17.04 -21.37
C GLU A 16 -19.94 -17.67 -22.43
N ILE A 17 -19.14 -16.83 -23.09
CA ILE A 17 -18.16 -17.29 -24.08
C ILE A 17 -17.04 -18.03 -23.37
N LEU A 18 -16.57 -17.49 -22.24
CA LEU A 18 -15.53 -18.11 -21.43
C LEU A 18 -15.95 -19.50 -20.98
N GLU A 19 -17.18 -19.67 -20.48
CA GLU A 19 -17.69 -20.97 -20.02
C GLU A 19 -17.81 -22.01 -21.15
N ALA A 20 -18.16 -21.56 -22.36
CA ALA A 20 -18.29 -22.42 -23.54
C ALA A 20 -16.93 -22.94 -24.07
N LEU A 21 -15.81 -22.32 -23.71
CA LEU A 21 -14.47 -22.80 -24.08
C LEU A 21 -14.08 -24.04 -23.26
N ASP A 22 -13.37 -24.96 -23.92
CA ASP A 22 -12.75 -26.08 -23.21
C ASP A 22 -11.57 -25.58 -22.34
N GLU A 23 -11.09 -26.45 -21.43
CA GLU A 23 -10.03 -26.08 -20.47
C GLU A 23 -8.72 -25.72 -21.18
N GLU A 24 -8.38 -26.40 -22.26
CA GLU A 24 -7.14 -26.16 -23.01
C GLU A 24 -7.19 -24.80 -23.74
N GLN A 25 -8.32 -24.47 -24.36
CA GLN A 25 -8.56 -23.19 -25.02
C GLN A 25 -8.60 -22.04 -24.03
N LYS A 26 -9.16 -22.24 -22.83
CA LYS A 26 -9.10 -21.25 -21.73
C LYS A 26 -7.65 -20.96 -21.34
N GLN A 27 -6.83 -22.00 -21.15
CA GLN A 27 -5.43 -21.85 -20.82
C GLN A 27 -4.67 -21.09 -21.91
N ILE A 28 -4.86 -21.45 -23.17
CA ILE A 28 -4.25 -20.76 -24.32
C ILE A 28 -4.70 -19.29 -24.36
N LEU A 29 -5.99 -19.01 -24.15
CA LEU A 29 -6.53 -17.66 -24.13
C LEU A 29 -5.88 -16.82 -23.03
N PHE A 30 -5.79 -17.33 -21.80
CA PHE A 30 -5.17 -16.60 -20.69
C PHE A 30 -3.68 -16.34 -20.91
N ILE A 31 -2.95 -17.30 -21.47
CA ILE A 31 -1.54 -17.09 -21.85
C ILE A 31 -1.43 -15.94 -22.86
N LYS A 32 -2.27 -15.93 -23.90
CA LYS A 32 -2.27 -14.88 -24.93
C LYS A 32 -2.66 -13.51 -24.39
N MET A 33 -3.68 -13.45 -23.53
CA MET A 33 -4.07 -12.22 -22.84
C MET A 33 -2.94 -11.70 -21.96
N ARG A 34 -2.23 -12.59 -21.27
CA ARG A 34 -1.10 -12.20 -20.42
C ARG A 34 0.07 -11.66 -21.23
N GLU A 35 0.41 -12.32 -22.34
CA GLU A 35 1.43 -11.84 -23.29
C GLU A 35 1.08 -10.42 -23.78
N GLU A 36 -0.17 -10.19 -24.14
CA GLU A 36 -0.64 -8.89 -24.63
C GLU A 36 -0.62 -7.80 -23.54
N GLN A 37 -1.00 -8.12 -22.29
CA GLN A 37 -0.83 -7.21 -21.15
C GLN A 37 0.62 -6.79 -20.96
N VAL A 38 1.54 -7.76 -20.94
CA VAL A 38 2.97 -7.50 -20.74
C VAL A 38 3.52 -6.67 -21.89
N LYS A 39 3.11 -6.96 -23.13
CA LYS A 39 3.49 -6.18 -24.31
C LYS A 39 2.98 -4.74 -24.24
N ARG A 40 1.70 -4.52 -23.90
CA ARG A 40 1.12 -3.18 -23.72
C ARG A 40 1.80 -2.41 -22.61
N TRP A 41 2.08 -3.07 -21.49
CA TRP A 41 2.80 -2.48 -20.37
C TRP A 41 4.21 -2.07 -20.77
N LYS A 42 5.00 -2.96 -21.39
CA LYS A 42 6.34 -2.63 -21.89
C LYS A 42 6.34 -1.49 -22.90
N ASN A 43 5.39 -1.49 -23.84
CA ASN A 43 5.24 -0.40 -24.81
C ASN A 43 4.89 0.93 -24.14
N PHE A 44 4.10 0.89 -23.07
CA PHE A 44 3.76 2.08 -22.29
C PHE A 44 4.96 2.57 -21.47
N GLU A 45 5.72 1.66 -20.83
CA GLU A 45 6.97 2.01 -20.15
C GLU A 45 7.99 2.62 -21.11
N GLU A 46 8.20 2.02 -22.28
CA GLU A 46 9.13 2.55 -23.27
C GLU A 46 8.71 3.94 -23.78
N LYS A 47 7.40 4.16 -24.00
CA LYS A 47 6.89 5.49 -24.34
C LYS A 47 7.11 6.49 -23.22
N ARG A 48 6.87 6.10 -21.97
CA ARG A 48 7.12 6.96 -20.81
C ARG A 48 8.60 7.29 -20.66
N ASP A 49 9.49 6.32 -20.82
CA ASP A 49 10.95 6.54 -20.81
C ASP A 49 11.40 7.46 -21.94
N GLN A 50 10.76 7.37 -23.12
CA GLN A 50 11.02 8.28 -24.24
C GLN A 50 10.46 9.70 -24.01
N GLU A 51 9.31 9.84 -23.34
CA GLU A 51 8.72 11.14 -22.97
C GLU A 51 9.45 11.80 -21.77
N ASP A 52 9.96 11.00 -20.83
CA ASP A 52 10.74 11.44 -19.67
C ASP A 52 12.23 11.69 -20.02
N LYS A 53 12.68 11.36 -21.24
CA LYS A 53 13.92 11.95 -21.77
C LYS A 53 13.74 13.46 -21.79
N PRO A 54 14.68 14.24 -21.23
CA PRO A 54 14.54 15.69 -21.14
C PRO A 54 14.58 16.29 -22.55
N GLN A 55 13.42 16.40 -23.19
CA GLN A 55 13.22 17.38 -24.23
C GLN A 55 13.51 18.74 -23.58
N SER A 56 14.44 19.49 -24.17
CA SER A 56 14.95 20.79 -23.71
C SER A 56 13.90 21.91 -23.69
N SER A 57 12.63 21.57 -23.45
CA SER A 57 11.58 22.55 -23.19
C SER A 57 11.72 23.04 -21.75
N LYS A 58 12.04 24.32 -21.63
CA LYS A 58 12.07 25.05 -20.35
C LYS A 58 10.81 24.67 -19.53
N PRO A 59 10.96 24.26 -18.27
CA PRO A 59 9.80 23.82 -17.49
C PRO A 59 8.82 24.98 -17.36
N LYS A 60 7.61 24.83 -17.93
CA LYS A 60 6.48 25.68 -17.56
C LYS A 60 6.33 25.60 -16.05
N ASN A 61 6.28 26.76 -15.42
CA ASN A 61 6.17 26.95 -13.97
C ASN A 61 4.85 26.36 -13.45
N ASN A 62 4.80 25.03 -13.33
CA ASN A 62 3.67 24.31 -12.77
C ASN A 62 4.00 24.09 -11.29
N SER A 63 3.58 25.03 -10.44
CA SER A 63 3.97 25.11 -9.03
C SER A 63 3.40 23.99 -8.15
N ARG A 64 2.88 22.91 -8.76
CA ARG A 64 2.18 21.81 -8.10
C ARG A 64 2.71 20.43 -8.54
N ARG A 65 3.98 20.32 -8.93
CA ARG A 65 4.62 19.02 -9.21
C ARG A 65 5.42 18.54 -8.01
N VAL A 66 5.09 17.34 -7.52
CA VAL A 66 5.89 16.64 -6.50
C VAL A 66 7.27 16.35 -7.10
N ARG A 67 8.32 16.77 -6.41
CA ARG A 67 9.71 16.43 -6.75
C ARG A 67 10.25 15.55 -5.64
N TRP A 68 10.63 14.33 -6.00
CA TRP A 68 11.30 13.41 -5.10
C TRP A 68 12.71 13.92 -4.80
N LEU A 69 13.10 13.87 -3.53
CA LEU A 69 14.47 14.10 -3.12
C LEU A 69 15.30 12.90 -3.62
N LYS A 70 16.43 13.16 -4.27
CA LYS A 70 17.34 12.11 -4.76
C LYS A 70 18.54 11.99 -3.82
N GLY A 71 18.99 10.76 -3.57
CA GLY A 71 20.22 10.48 -2.82
C GLY A 71 21.48 10.71 -3.67
N GLU A 72 22.66 10.50 -3.06
CA GLU A 72 23.96 10.61 -3.73
C GLU A 72 24.13 9.62 -4.89
N ASP A 73 23.42 8.50 -4.83
CA ASP A 73 23.38 7.46 -5.87
C ASP A 73 22.44 7.79 -7.03
N GLY A 74 21.77 8.94 -6.99
CA GLY A 74 20.78 9.37 -7.99
C GLY A 74 19.44 8.63 -7.91
N LYS A 75 19.25 7.73 -6.93
CA LYS A 75 17.96 7.08 -6.65
C LYS A 75 17.12 7.94 -5.71
N ASP A 76 15.85 7.58 -5.53
CA ASP A 76 14.99 8.28 -4.58
C ASP A 76 15.53 8.15 -3.17
N TRP A 77 15.56 9.27 -2.44
CA TRP A 77 16.05 9.33 -1.07
C TRP A 77 15.07 8.61 -0.14
N VAL A 78 15.60 7.62 0.58
CA VAL A 78 14.85 6.82 1.55
C VAL A 78 15.41 7.08 2.93
N TRP A 79 14.53 7.40 3.89
CA TRP A 79 14.88 7.43 5.30
C TRP A 79 14.27 6.22 5.99
N VAL A 80 15.13 5.41 6.59
CA VAL A 80 14.73 4.27 7.41
C VAL A 80 14.80 4.73 8.87
N MET A 81 13.64 4.73 9.55
CA MET A 81 13.59 5.10 10.96
C MET A 81 14.46 4.15 11.79
N GLY A 82 15.33 4.71 12.61
CA GLY A 82 16.22 3.96 13.50
C GLY A 82 17.59 3.60 12.91
N GLU A 83 17.87 3.95 11.65
CA GLU A 83 19.22 3.81 11.07
C GLU A 83 20.08 5.08 11.24
N HIS A 84 19.46 6.23 11.48
CA HIS A 84 20.19 7.47 11.74
C HIS A 84 20.78 7.48 13.15
N LYS A 85 21.96 8.09 13.34
CA LYS A 85 22.71 8.06 14.60
C LYS A 85 21.95 8.65 15.81
N ASP A 86 21.02 9.54 15.52
CA ASP A 86 20.20 10.24 16.51
C ASP A 86 18.78 9.67 16.64
N ASP A 87 18.43 8.66 15.82
CA ASP A 87 17.12 8.02 15.88
C ASP A 87 17.13 6.94 16.95
N LEU A 88 16.01 6.82 17.68
CA LEU A 88 15.74 5.63 18.49
C LEU A 88 15.55 4.44 17.56
N THR A 89 16.05 3.28 17.96
CA THR A 89 15.79 2.06 17.18
C THR A 89 14.31 1.70 17.25
N ILE A 90 13.84 0.95 16.26
CA ILE A 90 12.44 0.50 16.23
C ILE A 90 12.10 -0.27 17.51
N GLU A 91 13.02 -1.11 18.01
CA GLU A 91 12.80 -1.86 19.24
C GLU A 91 12.57 -0.92 20.44
N GLN A 92 13.43 0.09 20.61
CA GLN A 92 13.32 1.08 21.69
C GLN A 92 12.00 1.86 21.63
N ILE A 93 11.57 2.25 20.43
CA ILE A 93 10.29 2.94 20.24
C ILE A 93 9.12 2.02 20.63
N THR A 94 9.16 0.75 20.22
CA THR A 94 8.09 -0.20 20.54
C THR A 94 8.03 -0.56 22.02
N GLU A 95 9.18 -0.75 22.66
CA GLU A 95 9.28 -1.06 24.09
C GLU A 95 8.73 0.10 24.93
N LYS A 96 9.12 1.34 24.60
CA LYS A 96 8.62 2.52 25.30
C LYS A 96 7.10 2.65 25.20
N ARG A 97 6.53 2.41 24.03
CA ARG A 97 5.06 2.43 23.85
C ARG A 97 4.38 1.35 24.66
N ALA A 98 4.88 0.11 24.62
CA ALA A 98 4.33 -0.99 25.39
C ALA A 98 4.36 -0.70 26.90
N TYR A 99 5.44 -0.08 27.38
CA TYR A 99 5.55 0.34 28.78
C TYR A 99 4.53 1.43 29.15
N GLU A 100 4.38 2.46 28.31
CA GLU A 100 3.39 3.52 28.52
C GLU A 100 1.96 2.97 28.53
N GLU A 101 1.62 2.08 27.58
CA GLU A 101 0.31 1.42 27.52
C GLU A 101 0.04 0.55 28.77
N ALA A 102 1.03 -0.24 29.20
CA ALA A 102 0.90 -1.06 30.40
C ALA A 102 0.68 -0.20 31.66
N ARG A 103 1.34 0.97 31.73
CA ARG A 103 1.17 1.92 32.83
C ARG A 103 -0.23 2.52 32.82
N GLU A 104 -0.71 3.01 31.68
CA GLU A 104 -2.05 3.59 31.56
C GLU A 104 -3.14 2.56 31.92
N LEU A 105 -2.96 1.32 31.50
CA LEU A 105 -3.87 0.23 31.83
C LEU A 105 -3.92 -0.02 33.36
N ALA A 106 -2.76 -0.07 34.01
CA ALA A 106 -2.69 -0.25 35.46
C ALA A 106 -3.34 0.92 36.23
N GLU A 107 -3.15 2.16 35.77
CA GLU A 107 -3.81 3.34 36.36
C GLU A 107 -5.33 3.26 36.21
N LYS A 108 -5.82 2.84 35.03
CA LYS A 108 -7.26 2.68 34.77
C LYS A 108 -7.88 1.57 35.62
N GLU A 109 -7.24 0.40 35.69
CA GLU A 109 -7.71 -0.72 36.52
C GLU A 109 -7.74 -0.33 38.00
N MET A 110 -6.76 0.41 38.49
CA MET A 110 -6.75 0.90 39.88
C MET A 110 -7.94 1.83 40.16
N LEU A 111 -8.25 2.75 39.25
CA LEU A 111 -9.39 3.67 39.38
C LEU A 111 -10.74 2.94 39.30
N GLU A 112 -10.88 1.99 38.38
CA GLU A 112 -12.09 1.16 38.27
C GLU A 112 -12.30 0.33 39.54
N ASN A 113 -11.24 -0.30 40.06
CA ASN A 113 -11.31 -1.04 41.33
C ASN A 113 -11.69 -0.13 42.50
N GLN A 114 -11.15 1.09 42.56
CA GLN A 114 -11.50 2.06 43.59
C GLN A 114 -12.97 2.49 43.48
N ALA A 115 -13.48 2.72 42.27
CA ALA A 115 -14.87 3.08 42.04
C ALA A 115 -15.82 1.95 42.48
N LEU A 116 -15.48 0.70 42.16
CA LEU A 116 -16.24 -0.47 42.59
C LEU A 116 -16.25 -0.62 44.13
N GLN A 117 -15.13 -0.35 44.81
CA GLN A 117 -15.09 -0.34 46.27
C GLN A 117 -16.02 0.72 46.86
N VAL A 118 -15.97 1.94 46.34
CA VAL A 118 -16.86 3.03 46.78
C VAL A 118 -18.33 2.66 46.56
N GLU A 119 -18.66 2.09 45.39
CA GLU A 119 -20.02 1.65 45.08
C GLU A 119 -20.49 0.55 46.04
N ALA A 120 -19.64 -0.44 46.35
CA ALA A 120 -19.94 -1.50 47.30
C ALA A 120 -20.17 -0.95 48.73
N GLU A 121 -19.32 -0.03 49.20
CA GLU A 121 -19.49 0.63 50.51
C GLU A 121 -20.78 1.46 50.58
N VAL A 122 -21.15 2.12 49.48
CA VAL A 122 -22.40 2.86 49.38
C VAL A 122 -23.57 1.89 49.49
N LEU A 123 -23.58 0.81 48.71
CA LEU A 123 -24.64 -0.20 48.77
C LEU A 123 -24.77 -0.82 50.17
N GLU A 124 -23.67 -1.11 50.85
CA GLU A 124 -23.68 -1.65 52.22
C GLU A 124 -24.28 -0.66 53.24
N LYS A 125 -24.13 0.65 53.04
CA LYS A 125 -24.72 1.68 53.92
C LYS A 125 -26.21 1.94 53.66
N PHE A 126 -26.71 1.55 52.50
CA PHE A 126 -28.10 1.80 52.09
C PHE A 126 -29.03 0.58 52.28
N TRP A 127 -28.49 -0.58 52.63
CA TRP A 127 -29.22 -1.80 53.01
C TRP A 127 -29.05 -2.11 54.49
#